data_AF-A0A136WG14-F1
#
_entry.id   AF-A0A136WG14-F1
#
_cell.length_a   1.000
_cell.length_b   1.000
_cell.length_c   1.000
_cell.angle_alpha   90.00
_cell.angle_beta   90.00
_cell.angle_gamma   90.00
#
_symmetry.space_group_name_H-M   'P 1'
#
loop_
_entity.id
_entity.type
_entity.pdbx_description
1 polymer ?
#
loop_
_entity_poly.entity_id
_entity_poly.type
_entity_poly.pdbx_seq_one_letter_code
_entity_poly.pdbx_strand_id
1 'polypeptide(L)'
;MLRKEDVLRTLDGKTVEEKLIYISQNFNLNWDFTQGPCKIWQAKVFTYCTTNEFEYQLDFFLFLVNLLGFLLGVCFQEEDTVFLGCVGPCGLKQTILYYSITFED
;
A
#
# COMPACT_ATOMS: atom_id res chain seq x y z
N MET A 1 1.31 8.56 13.68
CA MET A 1 0.92 7.45 12.77
C MET A 1 -0.54 7.68 12.38
N LEU A 2 -0.83 7.71 11.08
CA LEU A 2 -2.14 8.11 10.55
C LEU A 2 -3.13 6.94 10.68
N ARG A 3 -4.33 7.17 11.22
CA ARG A 3 -5.28 6.08 11.52
C ARG A 3 -6.21 5.80 10.34
N LYS A 4 -6.63 4.54 10.21
CA LYS A 4 -7.54 4.08 9.14
C LYS A 4 -8.85 4.86 9.15
N GLU A 5 -9.38 5.17 10.34
CA GLU A 5 -10.65 5.88 10.51
C GLU A 5 -10.59 7.35 10.10
N ASP A 6 -9.42 7.98 10.20
CA ASP A 6 -9.23 9.37 9.79
C ASP A 6 -9.18 9.47 8.26
N VAL A 7 -8.57 8.48 7.60
CA VAL A 7 -8.63 8.34 6.13
C VAL A 7 -10.07 8.16 5.69
N LEU A 8 -10.80 7.19 6.26
CA LEU A 8 -12.19 6.92 5.86
C LEU A 8 -13.10 8.15 6.04
N ARG A 9 -12.96 8.89 7.14
CA ARG A 9 -13.70 10.15 7.37
C ARG A 9 -13.36 11.22 6.35
N THR A 10 -12.10 11.32 5.93
CA THR A 10 -11.68 12.29 4.91
C THR A 10 -12.20 11.92 3.52
N LEU A 11 -12.40 10.63 3.25
CA LEU A 11 -12.89 10.12 1.97
C LEU A 11 -14.41 10.10 1.87
N ASP A 12 -15.12 10.25 2.98
CA ASP A 12 -16.58 10.23 2.99
C ASP A 12 -17.17 11.37 2.14
N GLY A 13 -18.22 11.07 1.38
CA GLY A 13 -18.84 12.01 0.44
C GLY A 13 -18.02 12.37 -0.81
N LYS A 14 -16.76 11.92 -0.94
CA LYS A 14 -15.92 12.15 -2.13
C LYS A 14 -16.25 11.21 -3.29
N THR A 15 -16.07 11.69 -4.51
CA THR A 15 -16.10 10.85 -5.72
C THR A 15 -14.90 9.89 -5.75
N VAL A 16 -14.96 8.85 -6.60
CA VAL A 16 -13.84 7.92 -6.77
C VAL A 16 -12.56 8.66 -7.19
N GLU A 17 -12.65 9.57 -8.15
CA GLU A 17 -11.52 10.35 -8.63
C GLU A 17 -10.87 11.20 -7.52
N GLU A 18 -11.70 11.89 -6.72
CA GLU A 18 -11.20 12.68 -5.58
C GLU A 18 -10.53 11.80 -4.53
N LYS A 19 -11.04 10.58 -4.28
CA LYS A 19 -10.44 9.62 -3.36
C LYS A 19 -9.07 9.16 -3.86
N LEU A 20 -8.95 8.87 -5.16
CA LEU A 20 -7.69 8.46 -5.78
C LEU A 20 -6.63 9.56 -5.71
N ILE A 21 -7.02 10.81 -6.03
CA ILE A 21 -6.13 11.98 -5.91
C ILE A 21 -5.63 12.13 -4.47
N TYR A 22 -6.53 12.06 -3.48
CA TYR A 22 -6.15 12.16 -2.07
C TYR A 22 -5.16 11.05 -1.67
N ILE A 23 -5.44 9.79 -2.03
CA ILE A 23 -4.59 8.66 -1.66
C ILE A 23 -3.20 8.79 -2.29
N SER A 24 -3.13 9.15 -3.57
CA SER A 24 -1.86 9.34 -4.29
C SER A 24 -1.00 10.43 -3.65
N GLN A 25 -1.60 11.60 -3.38
CA GLN A 25 -0.89 12.75 -2.82
C GLN A 25 -0.41 12.54 -1.38
N ASN A 26 -1.21 11.86 -0.55
CA ASN A 26 -0.93 11.76 0.89
C ASN A 26 -0.12 10.51 1.28
N PHE A 27 -0.17 9.45 0.49
CA PHE A 27 0.51 8.18 0.81
C PHE A 27 1.64 7.83 -0.16
N ASN A 28 1.93 8.71 -1.12
CA ASN A 28 2.93 8.52 -2.18
C ASN A 28 2.80 7.15 -2.86
N LEU A 29 1.55 6.77 -3.09
CA LEU A 29 1.25 5.56 -3.82
C LEU A 29 0.80 5.99 -5.21
N ASN A 30 1.72 5.94 -6.16
CA ASN A 30 1.42 6.30 -7.54
C ASN A 30 0.70 5.13 -8.21
N TRP A 31 -0.63 5.19 -8.21
CA TRP A 31 -1.52 4.16 -8.75
C TRP A 31 -2.10 4.55 -10.10
N ASP A 32 -1.35 5.34 -10.88
CA ASP A 32 -1.64 5.57 -12.29
C ASP A 32 -1.34 4.29 -13.07
N PHE A 33 -2.25 3.33 -12.96
CA PHE A 33 -2.14 2.08 -13.67
C PHE A 33 -2.68 2.28 -15.08
N THR A 34 -1.83 2.10 -16.07
CA THR A 34 -2.32 1.89 -17.42
C THR A 34 -3.09 0.58 -17.45
N GLN A 35 -4.41 0.66 -17.66
CA GLN A 35 -5.24 -0.52 -17.85
C GLN A 35 -4.69 -1.34 -19.02
N GLY A 36 -4.40 -2.60 -18.77
CA GLY A 36 -3.83 -3.50 -19.75
C GLY A 36 -4.03 -4.96 -19.36
N PRO A 37 -3.90 -5.89 -20.32
CA PRO A 37 -4.17 -7.33 -20.10
C PRO A 37 -3.14 -8.03 -19.19
N CYS A 38 -2.21 -7.28 -18.60
CA CYS A 38 -1.04 -7.82 -17.91
C CYS A 38 -1.05 -7.45 -16.43
N LYS A 39 -0.58 -8.41 -15.63
CA LYS A 39 -0.25 -8.29 -14.21
C LYS A 39 0.80 -7.17 -13.99
N ILE A 40 0.49 -6.21 -13.13
CA ILE A 40 1.41 -5.12 -12.76
C ILE A 40 2.17 -5.53 -11.50
N TRP A 41 3.50 -5.53 -11.56
CA TRP A 41 4.36 -5.89 -10.44
C TRP A 41 4.86 -4.65 -9.70
N GLN A 42 4.84 -4.71 -8.38
CA GLN A 42 5.29 -3.62 -7.50
C GLN A 42 6.01 -4.15 -6.26
N ALA A 43 6.69 -3.25 -5.57
CA ALA A 43 7.35 -3.55 -4.31
C ALA A 43 7.11 -2.43 -3.29
N LYS A 44 6.76 -2.79 -2.06
CA LYS A 44 6.68 -1.89 -0.93
C LYS A 44 7.81 -2.18 0.04
N VAL A 45 8.67 -1.19 0.27
CA VAL A 45 9.73 -1.25 1.28
C VAL A 45 9.20 -0.68 2.60
N PHE A 46 9.22 -1.50 3.64
CA PHE A 46 8.96 -1.11 5.02
C PHE A 46 10.27 -0.94 5.75
N THR A 47 10.44 0.18 6.45
CA THR A 47 11.60 0.45 7.29
C THR A 47 11.11 0.70 8.71
N TYR A 48 11.66 -0.03 9.69
CA TYR A 48 11.16 -0.06 11.05
C TYR A 48 12.24 -0.39 12.07
N CYS A 49 12.07 0.07 13.31
CA CYS A 49 12.95 -0.27 14.42
C CYS A 49 12.38 -1.41 15.28
N THR A 50 11.06 -1.54 15.34
CA THR A 50 10.36 -2.53 16.19
C THR A 50 9.33 -3.33 15.39
N THR A 51 9.01 -4.55 15.85
CA THR A 51 7.99 -5.38 15.22
C THR A 51 6.61 -4.70 15.25
N ASN A 52 6.25 -4.03 16.35
CA ASN A 52 4.97 -3.31 16.46
C ASN A 52 4.85 -2.17 15.44
N GLU A 53 5.96 -1.48 15.17
CA GLU A 53 5.99 -0.45 14.13
C GLU A 53 5.80 -1.06 12.75
N PHE A 54 6.46 -2.19 12.45
CA PHE A 54 6.27 -2.90 11.20
C PHE A 54 4.83 -3.38 11.01
N GLU A 55 4.26 -4.03 12.03
CA GLU A 55 2.88 -4.52 12.02
C GLU A 55 1.90 -3.38 11.72
N TYR A 56 2.06 -2.23 12.38
CA TYR A 56 1.23 -1.08 12.09
C TYR A 56 1.39 -0.60 10.63
N GLN A 57 2.62 -0.46 10.14
CA GLN A 57 2.87 0.02 8.78
C GLN A 57 2.28 -0.94 7.74
N LEU A 58 2.44 -2.25 7.95
CA LEU A 58 1.88 -3.30 7.10
C LEU A 58 0.35 -3.26 7.11
N ASP A 59 -0.26 -3.20 8.29
CA ASP A 59 -1.71 -3.11 8.46
C ASP A 59 -2.32 -1.89 7.77
N PHE A 60 -1.63 -0.76 7.84
CA PHE A 60 -2.07 0.46 7.18
C PHE A 60 -1.90 0.38 5.66
N PHE A 61 -0.81 -0.22 5.19
CA PHE A 61 -0.60 -0.47 3.76
C PHE A 61 -1.66 -1.40 3.18
N LEU A 62 -1.95 -2.53 3.82
CA LEU A 62 -2.98 -3.47 3.39
C LEU A 62 -4.37 -2.83 3.39
N PHE A 63 -4.66 -1.92 4.34
CA PHE A 63 -5.87 -1.12 4.30
C PHE A 63 -5.96 -0.25 3.04
N LEU A 64 -4.89 0.48 2.70
CA LEU A 64 -4.87 1.33 1.50
C LEU A 64 -5.04 0.50 0.23
N VAL A 65 -4.33 -0.61 0.12
CA VAL A 65 -4.42 -1.54 -1.00
C VAL A 65 -5.85 -2.06 -1.19
N ASN A 66 -6.51 -2.51 -0.11
CA ASN A 66 -7.89 -2.99 -0.18
C ASN A 66 -8.87 -1.89 -0.60
N LEU A 67 -8.69 -0.68 -0.05
CA LEU A 67 -9.49 0.47 -0.43
C LEU A 67 -9.35 0.78 -1.94
N LEU A 68 -8.14 0.68 -2.48
CA LEU A 68 -7.89 0.91 -3.90
C LEU A 68 -8.41 -0.22 -4.78
N GLY A 69 -8.30 -1.47 -4.33
CA GLY A 69 -8.92 -2.61 -4.97
C GLY A 69 -10.41 -2.37 -5.19
N PHE A 70 -11.09 -1.90 -4.15
CA PHE A 70 -12.50 -1.52 -4.23
C PHE A 70 -12.77 -0.33 -5.17
N LEU A 71 -11.92 0.71 -5.16
CA LEU A 71 -12.13 1.91 -5.97
C LEU A 71 -11.86 1.70 -7.47
N LEU A 72 -10.90 0.82 -7.81
CA LEU A 72 -10.41 0.63 -9.17
C LEU A 72 -10.83 -0.70 -9.81
N GLY A 73 -11.49 -1.60 -9.06
CA GLY A 73 -11.81 -2.94 -9.55
C GLY A 73 -10.55 -3.77 -9.84
N VAL A 74 -9.58 -3.71 -8.93
CA VAL A 74 -8.32 -4.44 -9.07
C VAL A 74 -8.12 -5.43 -7.93
N CYS A 75 -7.51 -6.56 -8.25
CA CYS A 75 -7.13 -7.57 -7.27
C CYS A 75 -5.66 -7.39 -6.89
N PHE A 76 -5.38 -7.34 -5.59
CA PHE A 76 -4.04 -7.40 -5.05
C PHE A 76 -3.65 -8.85 -4.78
N GLN A 77 -2.41 -9.21 -5.12
CA GLN A 77 -1.83 -10.50 -4.79
C GLN A 77 -0.44 -10.30 -4.19
N GLU A 78 -0.22 -10.86 -3.00
CA GLU A 78 1.13 -11.03 -2.45
C GLU A 78 1.89 -12.05 -3.32
N GLU A 79 3.13 -11.73 -3.67
CA GLU A 79 3.99 -12.61 -4.46
C GLU A 79 5.14 -13.17 -3.64
N ASP A 80 5.85 -12.30 -2.91
CA ASP A 80 6.98 -12.67 -2.06
C ASP A 80 7.22 -11.62 -0.98
N THR A 81 7.87 -12.03 0.12
CA THR A 81 8.27 -11.16 1.21
C THR A 81 9.73 -11.43 1.59
N VAL A 82 10.59 -10.42 1.43
CA VAL A 82 12.02 -10.50 1.76
C VAL A 82 12.31 -9.73 3.05
N PHE A 83 12.89 -10.44 4.03
CA PHE A 83 13.34 -9.84 5.29
C PHE A 83 14.85 -9.58 5.24
N LEU A 84 15.24 -8.30 5.21
CA LEU A 84 16.64 -7.91 5.09
C LEU A 84 17.38 -7.81 6.43
N GLY A 85 16.68 -8.02 7.56
CA GLY A 85 17.28 -7.92 8.88
C GLY A 85 17.77 -6.50 9.16
N CYS A 86 18.91 -6.35 9.85
CA CYS A 86 19.46 -5.05 10.21
C CYS A 86 20.20 -4.42 9.01
N VAL A 87 19.70 -3.28 8.51
CA VAL A 87 20.25 -2.56 7.35
C VAL A 87 21.01 -1.28 7.72
N GLY A 88 21.15 -0.98 9.02
CA GLY A 88 21.83 0.24 9.47
C GLY A 88 22.32 0.18 10.93
N PRO A 89 23.18 1.11 11.34
CA PRO A 89 23.89 1.04 12.63
C PRO A 89 22.98 1.11 13.87
N CYS A 90 21.73 1.54 13.72
CA CYS A 90 20.78 1.76 14.82
C CYS A 90 19.81 0.57 15.06
N GLY A 91 20.01 -0.58 14.43
CA GLY A 91 19.04 -1.69 14.51
C GLY A 91 17.82 -1.50 13.60
N LEU A 92 17.91 -0.57 12.64
CA LEU A 92 16.92 -0.35 11.58
C LEU A 92 16.78 -1.63 10.75
N LYS A 93 15.54 -2.08 10.59
CA LYS A 93 15.21 -3.25 9.79
C LYS A 93 14.43 -2.87 8.55
N GLN A 94 14.56 -3.70 7.53
CA GLN A 94 13.78 -3.58 6.31
C GLN A 94 13.10 -4.89 5.93
N THR A 95 11.86 -4.74 5.47
CA THR A 95 11.09 -5.81 4.84
C THR A 95 10.58 -5.30 3.50
N ILE A 96 10.76 -6.09 2.45
CA ILE A 96 10.27 -5.78 1.11
C ILE A 96 9.12 -6.72 0.80
N LEU A 97 7.95 -6.16 0.56
CA LEU A 97 6.78 -6.90 0.09
C LEU A 97 6.69 -6.73 -1.42
N TYR A 98 6.88 -7.81 -2.16
CA TYR A 98 6.60 -7.88 -3.58
C TYR A 98 5.15 -8.30 -3.77
N TYR A 99 4.45 -7.53 -4.58
CA TYR A 99 3.05 -7.78 -4.86
C TYR A 99 2.73 -7.48 -6.31
N SER A 100 1.59 -7.97 -6.73
CA SER A 100 1.05 -7.69 -8.03
C SER A 100 -0.37 -7.21 -7.97
N ILE A 101 -0.78 -6.56 -9.04
CA ILE A 101 -2.13 -6.08 -9.23
C ILE A 101 -2.63 -6.53 -10.60
N THR A 102 -3.83 -7.10 -10.61
CA THR A 102 -4.55 -7.49 -11.82
C THR A 102 -5.86 -6.71 -11.90
N PHE A 103 -6.26 -6.34 -13.10
CA PHE A 103 -7.59 -5.77 -13.33
C PHE A 103 -8.61 -6.90 -13.40
N GLU A 104 -9.81 -6.69 -12.86
CA GLU A 104 -10.92 -7.60 -13.16
C GLU A 104 -11.21 -7.55 -14.68
N ASP A 105 -11.38 -8.73 -15.29
CA ASP A 105 -11.79 -8.91 -16.69
C ASP A 105 -13.23 -8.43 -16.93
#